data_AF-A0A259CZF9-F1
#
_entry.id   AF-A0A259CZF9-F1
#
_cell.length_a   1.000
_cell.length_b   1.000
_cell.length_c   1.000
_cell.angle_alpha   90.00
_cell.angle_beta   90.00
_cell.angle_gamma   90.00
#
_symmetry.space_group_name_H-M   'P 1'
#
loop_
_entity.id
_entity.type
_entity.pdbx_description
1 polymer ?
#
loop_
_entity_poly.entity_id
_entity_poly.type
_entity_poly.pdbx_seq_one_letter_code
_entity_poly.pdbx_strand_id
1 'polypeptide(L)'
;MTEDLVEGVGRGAVAHAETLHPTRYLAAVGDIHAFGRQMARFFEPESGGGPDILLTATLAEPPARVGRFAHTTTDYVAYRTGPEGIFAYSPFCALFNASGQPAASLPLGWSKDGLPIGVHLAAAFGQDETLIALCAEVERAAPWGGKRAPMAV
;
A
#
# COMPACT_ATOMS: atom_id res chain seq x y z
N MET A 1 -25.92 -6.47 -12.02
CA MET A 1 -25.27 -7.34 -11.01
C MET A 1 -26.17 -7.40 -9.80
N THR A 2 -26.58 -8.60 -9.39
CA THR A 2 -27.51 -8.81 -8.27
C THR A 2 -26.76 -8.89 -6.94
N GLU A 3 -27.48 -8.64 -5.83
CA GLU A 3 -26.86 -8.52 -4.49
C GLU A 3 -26.35 -9.86 -3.93
N ASP A 4 -26.87 -10.96 -4.44
CA ASP A 4 -26.49 -12.33 -4.11
C ASP A 4 -25.17 -12.78 -4.76
N LEU A 5 -24.74 -12.10 -5.82
CA LEU A 5 -23.53 -12.45 -6.58
C LEU A 5 -22.36 -11.48 -6.37
N VAL A 6 -22.64 -10.21 -6.05
CA VAL A 6 -21.60 -9.18 -5.91
C VAL A 6 -21.89 -8.28 -4.73
N GLU A 7 -20.88 -8.10 -3.88
CA GLU A 7 -20.93 -7.21 -2.72
C GLU A 7 -21.27 -5.75 -3.07
N GLY A 8 -21.68 -4.98 -2.06
CA GLY A 8 -22.06 -3.58 -2.22
C GLY A 8 -20.97 -2.73 -2.88
N VAL A 9 -19.71 -2.88 -2.43
CA VAL A 9 -18.59 -2.07 -2.95
C VAL A 9 -18.33 -2.37 -4.42
N GLY A 10 -18.43 -3.64 -4.84
CA GLY A 10 -18.26 -4.04 -6.25
C GLY A 10 -19.37 -3.48 -7.14
N ARG A 11 -20.63 -3.55 -6.69
CA ARG A 11 -21.75 -2.93 -7.40
C ARG A 11 -21.60 -1.40 -7.47
N GLY A 12 -21.16 -0.77 -6.38
CA GLY A 12 -20.85 0.65 -6.32
C GLY A 12 -19.75 1.08 -7.28
N ALA A 13 -18.72 0.25 -7.44
CA ALA A 13 -17.63 0.50 -8.39
C ALA A 13 -18.13 0.52 -9.83
N VAL A 14 -19.01 -0.42 -10.20
CA VAL A 14 -19.62 -0.47 -11.54
C VAL A 14 -20.52 0.75 -11.77
N ALA A 15 -21.41 1.06 -10.82
CA ALA A 15 -22.26 2.25 -10.92
C ALA A 15 -21.44 3.54 -11.04
N HIS A 16 -20.34 3.66 -10.30
CA HIS A 16 -19.42 4.80 -10.43
C HIS A 16 -18.76 4.84 -11.81
N ALA A 17 -18.26 3.70 -12.30
CA ALA A 17 -17.61 3.62 -13.61
C ALA A 17 -18.55 4.03 -14.75
N GLU A 18 -19.84 3.70 -14.68
CA GLU A 18 -20.86 4.12 -15.66
C GLU A 18 -21.04 5.65 -15.73
N THR A 19 -20.66 6.39 -14.68
CA THR A 19 -20.69 7.86 -14.69
C THR A 19 -19.47 8.50 -15.35
N LEU A 20 -18.40 7.73 -15.61
CA LEU A 20 -17.14 8.26 -16.10
C LEU A 20 -17.10 8.25 -17.62
N HIS A 21 -16.67 9.37 -18.20
CA HIS A 21 -16.38 9.43 -19.64
C HIS A 21 -15.17 8.52 -19.97
N PRO A 22 -15.18 7.74 -21.07
CA PRO A 22 -14.10 6.79 -21.38
C PRO A 22 -12.70 7.41 -21.45
N THR A 23 -12.58 8.68 -21.86
CA THR A 23 -11.27 9.37 -21.90
C THR A 23 -10.66 9.60 -20.52
N ARG A 24 -11.44 9.52 -19.43
CA ARG A 24 -10.91 9.56 -18.06
C ARG A 24 -9.95 8.42 -17.79
N TYR A 25 -10.19 7.24 -18.36
CA TYR A 25 -9.27 6.11 -18.23
C TYR A 25 -7.91 6.45 -18.85
N LEU A 26 -7.90 6.99 -20.07
CA LEU A 26 -6.66 7.37 -20.76
C LEU A 26 -5.90 8.47 -20.00
N ALA A 27 -6.61 9.47 -19.48
CA ALA A 27 -6.02 10.51 -18.64
C ALA A 27 -5.38 9.92 -17.38
N ALA A 28 -6.09 9.03 -16.67
CA ALA A 28 -5.60 8.39 -15.45
C ALA A 28 -4.34 7.55 -15.71
N VAL A 29 -4.28 6.81 -16.82
CA VAL A 29 -3.05 6.08 -17.22
C VAL A 29 -1.89 7.05 -17.43
N GLY A 30 -2.14 8.21 -18.05
CA GLY A 30 -1.15 9.28 -18.21
C GLY A 30 -0.63 9.80 -16.87
N ASP A 31 -1.52 10.03 -15.91
CA ASP A 31 -1.19 10.49 -14.56
C ASP A 31 -0.32 9.48 -13.81
N ILE A 32 -0.66 8.19 -13.88
CA ILE A 32 0.13 7.10 -13.26
C ILE A 32 1.52 7.01 -13.88
N HIS A 33 1.64 7.08 -15.21
CA HIS A 33 2.95 7.09 -15.86
C HIS A 33 3.78 8.33 -15.49
N ALA A 34 3.15 9.50 -15.38
CA ALA A 34 3.82 10.72 -14.94
C ALA A 34 4.34 10.60 -13.50
N PHE A 35 3.52 10.03 -12.61
CA PHE A 35 3.91 9.74 -11.23
C PHE A 35 5.06 8.75 -11.15
N GLY A 36 5.05 7.66 -11.94
CA GLY A 36 6.17 6.72 -12.02
C GLY A 36 7.49 7.40 -12.40
N ARG A 37 7.49 8.31 -13.38
CA ARG A 37 8.68 9.10 -13.75
C ARG A 37 9.10 10.08 -12.65
N GLN A 38 8.17 10.64 -11.90
CA GLN A 38 8.49 11.50 -10.76
C GLN A 38 9.18 10.69 -9.65
N MET A 39 8.67 9.49 -9.37
CA MET A 39 9.29 8.60 -8.39
C MET A 39 10.66 8.09 -8.86
N ALA A 40 10.85 7.82 -10.16
CA ALA A 40 12.17 7.47 -10.68
C ALA A 40 13.20 8.58 -10.39
N ARG A 41 12.86 9.84 -10.70
CA ARG A 41 13.73 11.00 -10.38
C ARG A 41 13.97 11.19 -8.88
N PHE A 42 13.00 10.86 -8.03
CA PHE A 42 13.16 10.96 -6.58
C PHE A 42 14.30 10.07 -6.05
N PHE A 43 14.51 8.90 -6.64
CA PHE A 43 15.59 7.97 -6.28
C PHE A 43 16.90 8.23 -7.06
N GLU A 44 16.94 9.15 -8.03
CA GLU A 44 18.14 9.39 -8.84
C GLU A 44 19.21 10.18 -8.07
N PRO A 45 20.46 9.69 -7.96
CA PRO A 45 21.55 10.41 -7.32
C PRO A 45 21.87 11.75 -8.00
N GLU A 46 21.81 11.77 -9.35
CA GLU A 46 22.10 12.96 -10.17
C GLU A 46 21.07 14.08 -10.01
N SER A 47 19.87 13.76 -9.52
CA SER A 47 18.81 14.72 -9.21
C SER A 47 19.02 15.46 -7.87
N GLY A 48 20.19 15.30 -7.22
CA GLY A 48 20.57 16.02 -6.00
C GLY A 48 20.67 15.15 -4.75
N GLY A 49 21.03 13.87 -4.88
CA GLY A 49 21.20 12.95 -3.74
C GLY A 49 19.89 12.28 -3.30
N GLY A 50 19.11 11.77 -4.26
CA GLY A 50 17.98 10.89 -3.95
C GLY A 50 18.39 9.73 -3.04
N PRO A 51 17.55 9.31 -2.08
CA PRO A 51 17.91 8.24 -1.15
C PRO A 51 17.96 6.89 -1.88
N ASP A 52 18.83 5.97 -1.44
CA ASP A 52 18.80 4.59 -1.93
C ASP A 52 17.55 3.84 -1.44
N ILE A 53 17.09 4.19 -0.23
CA ILE A 53 15.96 3.57 0.46
C ILE A 53 15.04 4.63 1.03
N LEU A 54 13.75 4.52 0.72
CA LEU A 54 12.70 5.28 1.38
C LEU A 54 12.10 4.44 2.51
N LEU A 55 12.19 4.97 3.74
CA LEU A 55 11.64 4.39 4.95
C LEU A 55 10.29 5.03 5.30
N THR A 56 9.27 4.21 5.51
CA THR A 56 7.91 4.62 5.91
C THR A 56 7.32 3.61 6.90
N ALA A 57 6.18 3.93 7.51
CA ALA A 57 5.33 2.90 8.11
C ALA A 57 4.60 2.13 6.99
N THR A 58 4.27 0.86 7.20
CA THR A 58 3.48 0.10 6.20
C THR A 58 2.02 0.58 6.17
N LEU A 59 1.41 0.72 7.34
CA LEU A 59 0.05 1.24 7.52
C LEU A 59 0.10 2.56 8.30
N ALA A 60 -0.90 3.42 8.12
CA ALA A 60 -0.99 4.69 8.84
C ALA A 60 -1.39 4.51 10.32
N GLU A 61 -1.95 3.35 10.67
CA GLU A 61 -2.42 3.01 12.01
C GLU A 61 -2.33 1.48 12.25
N PRO A 62 -2.48 1.00 13.50
CA PRO A 62 -2.51 -0.43 13.81
C PRO A 62 -3.63 -1.20 13.07
N PRO A 63 -3.55 -2.55 13.00
CA PRO A 63 -4.54 -3.37 12.31
C PRO A 63 -5.99 -2.99 12.65
N ALA A 64 -6.76 -2.67 11.61
CA ALA A 64 -8.17 -2.29 11.76
C ALA A 64 -8.99 -3.41 12.40
N ARG A 65 -10.02 -3.02 13.15
CA ARG A 65 -11.00 -3.99 13.68
C ARG A 65 -11.75 -4.66 12.54
N VAL A 66 -12.06 -5.94 12.75
CA VAL A 66 -12.94 -6.70 11.86
C VAL A 66 -14.24 -5.94 11.65
N GLY A 67 -14.66 -5.83 10.39
CA GLY A 67 -15.88 -5.13 9.97
C GLY A 67 -15.67 -3.70 9.48
N ARG A 68 -14.55 -3.02 9.80
CA ARG A 68 -14.31 -1.64 9.32
C ARG A 68 -14.37 -1.54 7.80
N PHE A 69 -13.74 -2.49 7.11
CA PHE A 69 -13.71 -2.57 5.64
C PHE A 69 -14.71 -3.61 5.11
N ALA A 70 -15.86 -3.79 5.77
CA ALA A 70 -16.90 -4.66 5.25
C ALA A 70 -17.47 -4.10 3.93
N HIS A 71 -17.72 -4.97 2.96
CA HIS A 71 -18.22 -4.55 1.63
C HIS A 71 -19.75 -4.32 1.61
N THR A 72 -20.33 -3.86 2.72
CA THR A 72 -21.79 -3.67 2.89
C THR A 72 -22.30 -2.35 2.30
N THR A 73 -21.42 -1.38 2.05
CA THR A 73 -21.75 -0.09 1.42
C THR A 73 -21.69 -0.16 -0.11
N THR A 74 -22.50 0.64 -0.81
CA THR A 74 -22.38 0.88 -2.26
C THR A 74 -21.66 2.18 -2.60
N ASP A 75 -21.26 2.97 -1.60
CA ASP A 75 -20.45 4.17 -1.83
C ASP A 75 -18.98 3.79 -2.03
N TYR A 76 -18.66 3.39 -3.26
CA TYR A 76 -17.32 2.95 -3.66
C TYR A 76 -16.27 4.04 -3.48
N VAL A 77 -16.60 5.30 -3.80
CA VAL A 77 -15.62 6.39 -3.73
C VAL A 77 -15.26 6.67 -2.28
N ALA A 78 -16.25 6.81 -1.38
CA ALA A 78 -15.97 6.99 0.04
C ALA A 78 -15.24 5.79 0.65
N TYR A 79 -15.58 4.56 0.24
CA TYR A 79 -14.88 3.35 0.68
C TYR A 79 -13.39 3.35 0.29
N ARG A 80 -13.04 3.87 -0.89
CA ARG A 80 -11.66 3.92 -1.37
C ARG A 80 -10.89 5.11 -0.82
N THR A 81 -11.43 6.33 -0.93
CA THR A 81 -10.70 7.58 -0.73
C THR A 81 -11.27 8.47 0.38
N GLY A 82 -12.33 8.04 1.06
CA GLY A 82 -12.85 8.73 2.24
C GLY A 82 -11.87 8.69 3.43
N PRO A 83 -12.10 9.50 4.47
CA PRO A 83 -11.22 9.59 5.63
C PRO A 83 -11.08 8.28 6.41
N GLU A 84 -12.12 7.44 6.41
CA GLU A 84 -12.11 6.10 7.00
C GLU A 84 -11.88 4.98 5.95
N GLY A 85 -11.55 5.38 4.72
CA GLY A 85 -11.39 4.48 3.58
C GLY A 85 -10.01 3.84 3.49
N ILE A 86 -9.85 2.98 2.48
CA ILE A 86 -8.64 2.18 2.30
C ILE A 86 -7.39 3.06 2.13
N PHE A 87 -7.49 4.14 1.36
CA PHE A 87 -6.32 4.98 1.08
C PHE A 87 -5.79 5.68 2.33
N ALA A 88 -6.66 6.09 3.25
CA ALA A 88 -6.26 6.67 4.53
C ALA A 88 -5.57 5.63 5.44
N TYR A 89 -5.97 4.36 5.36
CA TYR A 89 -5.42 3.26 6.16
C TYR A 89 -4.05 2.77 5.67
N SER A 90 -3.86 2.67 4.34
CA SER A 90 -2.62 2.18 3.72
C SER A 90 -2.05 3.15 2.66
N PRO A 91 -1.76 4.42 3.02
CA PRO A 91 -1.43 5.45 2.04
C PRO A 91 -0.08 5.22 1.36
N PHE A 92 0.87 4.62 2.08
CA PHE A 92 2.24 4.49 1.61
C PHE A 92 2.41 3.41 0.54
N CYS A 93 1.74 2.26 0.68
CA CYS A 93 1.85 1.15 -0.27
C CYS A 93 1.28 1.50 -1.66
N ALA A 94 0.25 2.35 -1.72
CA ALA A 94 -0.39 2.73 -2.98
C ALA A 94 0.56 3.48 -3.93
N LEU A 95 1.54 4.20 -3.36
CA LEU A 95 2.59 4.88 -4.13
C LEU A 95 3.34 3.86 -5.00
N PHE A 96 3.80 2.76 -4.40
CA PHE A 96 4.65 1.78 -5.06
C PHE A 96 3.87 0.89 -6.04
N ASN A 97 2.57 0.66 -5.81
CA ASN A 97 1.69 0.04 -6.81
C ASN A 97 1.58 0.90 -8.09
N ALA A 98 1.50 2.22 -7.93
CA ALA A 98 1.38 3.15 -9.06
C ALA A 98 2.71 3.37 -9.78
N SER A 99 3.80 3.47 -9.03
CA SER A 99 5.11 3.85 -9.58
C SER A 99 5.98 2.66 -9.98
N GLY A 100 5.71 1.46 -9.46
CA GLY A 100 6.36 0.21 -9.86
C GLY A 100 7.72 -0.09 -9.22
N GLN A 101 8.21 0.76 -8.31
CA GLN A 101 9.41 0.48 -7.51
C GLN A 101 9.20 -0.73 -6.58
N PRO A 102 10.25 -1.52 -6.31
CA PRO A 102 10.20 -2.60 -5.34
C PRO A 102 10.04 -2.05 -3.93
N ALA A 103 9.18 -2.71 -3.14
CA ALA A 103 8.92 -2.35 -1.76
C ALA A 103 8.63 -3.59 -0.89
N ALA A 104 9.05 -3.55 0.37
CA ALA A 104 8.96 -4.64 1.33
C ALA A 104 8.46 -4.13 2.69
N SER A 105 7.75 -4.98 3.42
CA SER A 105 7.27 -4.69 4.78
C SER A 105 7.85 -5.71 5.76
N LEU A 106 8.55 -5.21 6.79
CA LEU A 106 9.16 -6.03 7.85
C LEU A 106 8.43 -5.83 9.18
N PRO A 107 8.14 -6.89 9.96
CA PRO A 107 7.44 -6.79 11.24
C PRO A 107 8.41 -6.39 12.36
N LEU A 108 8.80 -5.12 12.41
CA LEU A 108 9.80 -4.60 13.35
C LEU A 108 9.21 -3.96 14.61
N GLY A 109 7.89 -3.81 14.68
CA GLY A 109 7.20 -3.16 15.80
C GLY A 109 5.99 -3.93 16.29
N TRP A 110 5.62 -3.68 17.54
CA TRP A 110 4.36 -4.16 18.13
C TRP A 110 3.68 -3.02 18.88
N SER A 111 2.36 -2.95 18.77
CA SER A 111 1.55 -2.03 19.57
C SER A 111 1.55 -2.45 21.05
N LYS A 112 1.05 -1.58 21.91
CA LYS A 112 0.85 -1.89 23.35
C LYS A 112 -0.06 -3.11 23.57
N ASP A 113 -0.98 -3.37 22.64
CA ASP A 113 -1.91 -4.49 22.67
C ASP A 113 -1.36 -5.74 21.95
N GLY A 114 -0.08 -5.73 21.55
CA GLY A 114 0.59 -6.86 20.92
C GLY A 114 0.27 -7.06 19.43
N LEU A 115 -0.29 -6.06 18.75
CA LEU A 115 -0.53 -6.12 17.30
C LEU A 115 0.74 -5.76 16.51
N PRO A 116 1.08 -6.48 15.42
CA PRO A 116 2.27 -6.18 14.63
C PRO A 116 2.16 -4.82 13.93
N ILE A 117 3.28 -4.11 13.86
CA ILE A 117 3.46 -2.85 13.15
C ILE A 117 4.57 -3.05 12.12
N GLY A 118 4.23 -2.83 10.85
CA GLY A 118 5.16 -2.97 9.74
C GLY A 118 6.02 -1.73 9.53
N VAL A 119 7.31 -1.96 9.27
CA VAL A 119 8.23 -0.97 8.72
C VAL A 119 8.36 -1.25 7.23
N HIS A 120 8.13 -0.22 6.42
CA HIS A 120 8.06 -0.31 4.97
C HIS A 120 9.29 0.33 4.34
N LEU A 121 9.98 -0.45 3.51
CA LEU A 121 11.22 -0.10 2.83
C LEU A 121 10.97 -0.16 1.33
N ALA A 122 11.37 0.86 0.59
CA ALA A 122 11.30 0.87 -0.85
C ALA A 122 12.60 1.35 -1.47
N ALA A 123 12.98 0.78 -2.61
CA ALA A 123 14.21 1.10 -3.32
C ALA A 123 13.91 1.65 -4.72
N ALA A 124 14.93 2.10 -5.44
CA ALA A 124 14.80 2.52 -6.83
C ALA A 124 14.29 1.37 -7.72
N PHE A 125 13.73 1.72 -8.88
CA PHE A 125 13.20 0.73 -9.83
C PHE A 125 14.30 -0.25 -10.25
N GLY A 126 14.01 -1.56 -10.19
CA GLY A 126 14.98 -2.63 -10.50
C GLY A 126 16.03 -2.91 -9.42
N GLN A 127 15.95 -2.28 -8.24
CA GLN A 127 16.86 -2.52 -7.11
C GLN A 127 16.34 -3.57 -6.13
N ASP A 128 15.63 -4.59 -6.62
CA ASP A 128 15.06 -5.68 -5.83
C ASP A 128 16.12 -6.42 -5.01
N GLU A 129 17.28 -6.72 -5.61
CA GLU A 129 18.38 -7.40 -4.92
C GLU A 129 18.92 -6.59 -3.74
N THR A 130 19.11 -5.28 -3.92
CA THR A 130 19.53 -4.35 -2.86
C THR A 130 18.50 -4.31 -1.73
N LEU A 131 17.21 -4.22 -2.07
CA LEU A 131 16.14 -4.21 -1.09
C LEU A 131 16.07 -5.52 -0.30
N ILE A 132 16.17 -6.67 -0.97
CA ILE A 132 16.15 -8.00 -0.34
C ILE A 132 17.38 -8.18 0.56
N ALA A 133 18.57 -7.77 0.10
CA ALA A 133 19.80 -7.83 0.89
C ALA A 133 19.68 -6.98 2.17
N LEU A 134 19.15 -5.76 2.06
CA LEU A 134 18.88 -4.91 3.22
C LEU A 134 17.87 -5.57 4.17
N CYS A 135 16.78 -6.14 3.65
CA CYS A 135 15.79 -6.83 4.48
C CYS A 135 16.42 -7.98 5.28
N ALA A 136 17.33 -8.74 4.67
CA ALA A 136 18.06 -9.81 5.34
C ALA A 136 19.00 -9.29 6.44
N GLU A 137 19.69 -8.17 6.22
CA GLU A 137 20.51 -7.55 7.27
C GLU A 137 19.66 -7.04 8.43
N VAL A 138 18.51 -6.43 8.13
CA VAL A 138 17.57 -5.97 9.15
C VAL A 138 16.99 -7.15 9.94
N GLU A 139 16.67 -8.27 9.28
CA GLU A 139 16.25 -9.51 9.96
C GLU A 139 17.32 -10.06 10.89
N ARG A 140 18.58 -10.08 10.45
CA ARG A 140 19.71 -10.48 11.31
C ARG A 140 19.88 -9.57 12.52
N ALA A 141 19.76 -8.26 12.32
CA ALA A 141 19.95 -7.26 13.37
C ALA A 141 18.78 -7.19 14.36
N ALA A 142 17.56 -7.44 13.91
CA ALA A 142 16.34 -7.40 14.72
C ALA A 142 15.43 -8.61 14.44
N PRO A 143 15.79 -9.82 14.91
CA PRO A 143 15.05 -11.04 14.59
C PRO A 143 13.60 -11.02 15.10
N TRP A 144 12.64 -11.28 14.21
CA TRP A 144 11.21 -11.39 14.56
C TRP A 144 10.67 -12.81 14.54
N GLY A 145 11.43 -13.80 14.05
CA GLY A 145 10.95 -15.18 13.86
C GLY A 145 10.45 -15.89 15.13
N GLY A 146 10.86 -15.42 16.32
CA GLY A 146 10.34 -15.92 17.60
C GLY A 146 8.97 -15.35 18.02
N LYS A 147 8.46 -14.33 17.33
CA LYS A 147 7.17 -13.69 17.61
C LYS A 147 6.06 -14.41 16.86
N ARG A 148 5.25 -15.19 17.60
CA ARG A 148 4.14 -15.95 17.05
C ARG A 148 2.81 -15.32 17.44
N ALA A 149 1.82 -15.41 16.54
CA ALA A 149 0.44 -15.08 16.88
C ALA A 149 -0.06 -16.00 18.01
N PRO A 150 -0.91 -15.52 18.93
CA PRO A 150 -1.45 -16.37 20.01
C PRO A 150 -2.19 -17.63 19.52
N MET A 151 -2.71 -17.59 18.29
CA MET A 151 -3.39 -18.71 17.64
C MET A 151 -2.46 -19.69 16.92
N ALA A 152 -1.17 -19.37 16.75
CA ALA A 152 -0.21 -20.21 16.06
C ALA A 152 0.33 -21.28 17.02
N VAL A 153 -0.52 -22.26 17.34
CA VAL A 153 -0.16 -23.50 18.07
C VAL A 153 0.95 -24.24 17.34
#